data_AF-A0A964IBP5-F1
#
_entry.id   AF-A0A964IBP5-F1
#
_cell.length_a   1.000
_cell.length_b   1.000
_cell.length_c   1.000
_cell.angle_alpha   90.00
_cell.angle_beta   90.00
_cell.angle_gamma   90.00
#
_symmetry.space_group_name_H-M   'P 1'
#
loop_
_entity.id
_entity.type
_entity.pdbx_description
1 polymer ?
#
loop_
_entity_poly.entity_id
_entity_poly.type
_entity_poly.pdbx_seq_one_letter_code
_entity_poly.pdbx_strand_id
1 'polypeptide(L)'
;MGLTVVLWTLALTSPAPVSVEQVRMRHGEFRAWHANGQLAEVWRYVDGRESGLQQSWTPEGVLFLNYEVRDGRRYGLVNSKPCLPAGDGDVKEVM
;
A
#
# COMPACT_ATOMS: atom_id res chain seq x y z
N MET A 1 -15.71 -19.22 69.70
CA MET A 1 -16.12 -19.94 68.48
C MET A 1 -16.72 -18.93 67.52
N GLY A 2 -16.24 -18.85 66.28
CA GLY A 2 -16.80 -17.94 65.26
C GLY A 2 -15.79 -17.36 64.25
N LEU A 3 -14.99 -18.21 63.58
CA LEU A 3 -14.52 -17.95 62.20
C LEU A 3 -15.71 -18.38 61.29
N THR A 4 -16.04 -17.75 60.15
CA THR A 4 -15.23 -17.58 58.95
C THR A 4 -15.89 -16.55 58.00
N VAL A 5 -15.04 -15.84 57.27
CA VAL A 5 -15.35 -14.89 56.17
C VAL A 5 -15.80 -15.65 54.92
N VAL A 6 -16.83 -15.16 54.23
CA VAL A 6 -17.20 -15.65 52.90
C VAL A 6 -17.53 -14.47 51.98
N LEU A 7 -16.49 -13.90 51.35
CA LEU A 7 -16.61 -12.94 50.25
C LEU A 7 -16.45 -13.71 48.93
N TRP A 8 -17.56 -14.03 48.27
CA TRP A 8 -17.56 -14.47 46.87
C TRP A 8 -18.10 -13.36 45.98
N THR A 9 -17.31 -12.30 45.76
CA THR A 9 -17.50 -11.50 44.55
C THR A 9 -16.67 -12.17 43.46
N LEU A 10 -17.36 -12.90 42.56
CA LEU A 10 -16.79 -13.36 41.30
C LEU A 10 -16.11 -12.16 40.63
N ALA A 11 -14.78 -12.22 40.51
CA ALA A 11 -14.05 -11.35 39.61
C ALA A 11 -14.57 -11.67 38.20
N LEU A 12 -15.44 -10.78 37.70
CA LEU A 12 -15.78 -10.68 36.30
C LEU A 12 -14.48 -10.77 35.52
N THR A 13 -14.29 -11.86 34.79
CA THR A 13 -13.25 -11.97 33.78
C THR A 13 -13.54 -10.89 32.76
N SER A 14 -12.95 -9.71 32.96
CA SER A 14 -12.87 -8.69 31.92
C SER A 14 -12.03 -9.31 30.80
N PRO A 15 -12.59 -9.67 29.63
CA PRO A 15 -11.71 -9.93 28.51
C PRO A 15 -11.06 -8.58 28.19
N ALA A 16 -9.79 -8.42 28.55
CA ALA A 16 -8.99 -7.33 28.02
C ALA A 16 -9.16 -7.38 26.49
N PRO A 17 -9.52 -6.27 25.82
CA PRO A 17 -9.69 -6.29 24.37
C PRO A 17 -8.37 -6.76 23.77
N VAL A 18 -8.46 -7.79 22.92
CA VAL A 18 -7.33 -8.27 22.12
C VAL A 18 -6.70 -7.04 21.48
N SER A 19 -5.43 -6.81 21.75
CA SER A 19 -4.64 -5.72 21.16
C SER A 19 -4.62 -5.94 19.66
N VAL A 20 -5.62 -5.37 18.97
CA VAL A 20 -5.58 -5.21 17.52
C VAL A 20 -4.40 -4.28 17.32
N GLU A 21 -3.27 -4.86 16.92
CA GLU A 21 -2.07 -4.13 16.57
C GLU A 21 -2.50 -2.98 15.65
N GLN A 22 -2.25 -1.74 16.09
CA GLN A 22 -2.70 -0.54 15.39
C GLN A 22 -2.09 -0.55 14.00
N VAL A 23 -2.78 -1.14 13.01
CA VAL A 23 -2.32 -1.17 11.63
C VAL A 23 -2.26 0.29 11.19
N ARG A 24 -1.05 0.82 11.03
CA ARG A 24 -0.84 2.18 10.57
C ARG A 24 -1.39 2.29 9.16
N MET A 25 -2.59 2.87 9.03
CA MET A 25 -3.22 3.10 7.74
C MET A 25 -2.42 4.13 6.95
N ARG A 26 -2.05 3.79 5.70
CA ARG A 26 -1.37 4.71 4.78
C ARG A 26 -2.37 5.78 4.32
N HIS A 27 -1.97 7.04 4.38
CA HIS A 27 -2.77 8.17 3.92
C HIS A 27 -1.83 9.23 3.30
N GLY A 28 -2.22 9.78 2.15
CA GLY A 28 -1.44 10.77 1.41
C GLY A 28 -0.64 10.18 0.24
N GLU A 29 0.27 11.00 -0.28
CA GLU A 29 1.18 10.64 -1.37
C GLU A 29 2.50 10.09 -0.83
N PHE A 30 2.95 8.98 -1.39
CA PHE A 30 4.20 8.29 -1.08
C PHE A 30 5.04 8.25 -2.33
N ARG A 31 6.34 8.44 -2.16
CA ARG A 31 7.30 8.41 -3.25
C ARG A 31 8.43 7.47 -2.91
N ALA A 32 8.91 6.74 -3.90
CA ALA A 32 10.12 5.93 -3.82
C ALA A 32 11.08 6.36 -4.93
N TRP A 33 12.37 6.18 -4.69
CA TRP A 33 13.43 6.56 -5.61
C TRP A 33 14.34 5.38 -5.87
N HIS A 34 14.85 5.31 -7.09
CA HIS A 34 15.90 4.38 -7.48
C HIS A 34 17.22 4.75 -6.80
N ALA A 35 18.16 3.81 -6.75
CA ALA A 35 19.49 4.06 -6.17
C ALA A 35 20.25 5.20 -6.87
N ASN A 36 19.91 5.49 -8.14
CA ASN A 36 20.46 6.61 -8.91
C ASN A 36 19.83 7.98 -8.57
N GLY A 37 18.88 8.02 -7.62
CA GLY A 37 18.19 9.24 -7.19
C GLY A 37 17.01 9.66 -8.07
N GLN A 38 16.69 8.93 -9.13
CA GLN A 38 15.51 9.19 -9.96
C GLN A 38 14.24 8.67 -9.30
N LEU A 39 13.10 9.29 -9.60
CA LEU A 39 11.81 8.88 -9.07
C LEU A 39 11.44 7.49 -9.62
N ALA A 40 11.20 6.55 -8.71
CA ALA A 40 10.83 5.17 -9.05
C ALA A 40 9.33 4.97 -9.03
N GLU A 41 8.65 5.50 -8.01
CA GLU A 41 7.21 5.28 -7.81
C GLU A 41 6.55 6.47 -7.14
N VAL A 42 5.28 6.69 -7.47
CA VAL A 42 4.35 7.59 -6.77
C VAL A 42 3.10 6.79 -6.48
N TRP A 43 2.75 6.71 -5.19
CA TRP A 43 1.53 6.08 -4.72
C TRP A 43 0.67 7.04 -3.94
N ARG A 44 -0.65 6.96 -4.09
CA ARG A 44 -1.61 7.76 -3.30
C ARG A 44 -2.60 6.86 -2.59
N TYR A 45 -2.73 7.07 -1.29
CA TYR A 45 -3.65 6.34 -0.43
C TYR A 45 -4.59 7.28 0.32
N VAL A 46 -5.82 6.83 0.53
CA VAL A 46 -6.79 7.41 1.44
C VAL A 46 -7.30 6.28 2.32
N ASP A 47 -7.10 6.40 3.63
CA ASP A 47 -7.54 5.45 4.67
C ASP A 47 -7.12 4.01 4.37
N GLY A 48 -5.85 3.85 3.96
CA GLY A 48 -5.25 2.56 3.64
C GLY A 48 -5.62 2.00 2.26
N ARG A 49 -6.43 2.69 1.45
CA ARG A 49 -6.84 2.26 0.11
C ARG A 49 -6.23 3.15 -0.96
N GLU A 50 -5.84 2.56 -2.09
CA GLU A 50 -5.36 3.34 -3.24
C GLU A 50 -6.44 4.31 -3.71
N SER A 51 -6.05 5.56 -3.99
CA SER A 51 -6.94 6.60 -4.49
C SER A 51 -6.17 7.59 -5.34
N GLY A 52 -6.72 7.99 -6.49
CA GLY A 52 -6.05 8.87 -7.42
C GLY A 52 -4.89 8.20 -8.15
N LEU A 53 -3.96 9.02 -8.65
CA LEU A 53 -2.90 8.62 -9.59
C LEU A 53 -1.81 7.77 -8.93
N GLN A 54 -1.43 6.69 -9.61
CA GLN A 54 -0.34 5.79 -9.28
C GLN A 54 0.59 5.68 -10.49
N GLN A 55 1.90 5.81 -10.27
CA GLN A 55 2.89 5.79 -11.35
C GLN A 55 4.17 5.07 -10.94
N SER A 56 4.79 4.36 -11.89
CA SER A 56 6.12 3.76 -11.71
C SER A 56 6.97 3.92 -12.97
N TRP A 57 8.26 4.17 -12.75
CA TRP A 57 9.26 4.39 -13.79
C TRP A 57 10.44 3.44 -13.64
N THR A 58 11.06 3.06 -14.74
CA THR A 58 12.32 2.31 -14.74
C THR A 58 13.47 3.20 -14.23
N PRO A 59 14.65 2.65 -13.88
CA PRO A 59 15.82 3.46 -13.52
C PRO A 59 16.26 4.47 -14.59
N GLU A 60 15.87 4.25 -15.85
CA GLU A 60 16.11 5.14 -16.99
C GLU A 60 15.02 6.21 -17.15
N GLY A 61 13.99 6.21 -16.29
CA GLY A 61 12.90 7.17 -16.31
C GLY A 61 11.75 6.80 -17.26
N VAL A 62 11.71 5.57 -17.79
CA VAL A 62 10.62 5.13 -18.66
C VAL A 62 9.39 4.77 -17.82
N LEU A 63 8.27 5.45 -18.05
CA LEU A 63 7.00 5.17 -17.37
C LEU A 63 6.42 3.84 -17.88
N PHE A 64 6.24 2.86 -16.99
CA PHE A 64 5.71 1.53 -17.35
C PHE A 64 4.42 1.17 -16.60
N LEU A 65 4.05 1.94 -15.58
CA LEU A 65 2.80 1.82 -14.86
C LEU A 65 2.23 3.22 -14.65
N ASN A 66 0.99 3.43 -15.06
CA ASN A 66 0.31 4.71 -14.95
C ASN A 66 -1.21 4.52 -14.94
N TYR A 67 -1.81 4.51 -13.76
CA TYR A 67 -3.25 4.37 -13.62
C TYR A 67 -3.78 5.23 -12.49
N GLU A 68 -5.08 5.48 -12.53
CA GLU A 68 -5.80 6.20 -11.48
C GLU A 68 -6.83 5.30 -10.83
N VAL A 69 -6.97 5.40 -9.51
CA VAL A 69 -8.03 4.72 -8.77
C VAL A 69 -9.16 5.70 -8.47
N ARG A 70 -10.35 5.43 -9.00
CA ARG A 70 -11.59 6.17 -8.74
C ARG A 70 -12.65 5.21 -8.25
N ASP A 71 -13.22 5.47 -7.09
CA ASP A 71 -14.24 4.61 -6.46
C ASP A 71 -13.83 3.13 -6.38
N GLY A 72 -12.56 2.88 -6.07
CA GLY A 72 -11.98 1.54 -5.96
C GLY A 72 -11.70 0.84 -7.30
N ARG A 73 -11.90 1.51 -8.44
CA ARG A 73 -11.64 0.97 -9.78
C ARG A 73 -10.40 1.61 -10.40
N ARG A 74 -9.57 0.80 -11.07
CA ARG A 74 -8.35 1.23 -11.76
C ARG A 74 -8.66 1.63 -13.21
N TYR A 75 -8.10 2.76 -13.64
CA TYR A 75 -8.22 3.28 -15.00
C TYR A 75 -6.84 3.67 -15.53
N GLY A 76 -6.42 3.08 -16.64
CA GLY A 76 -5.16 3.40 -17.29
C GLY A 76 -4.25 2.19 -17.50
N LEU A 77 -2.97 2.48 -17.64
CA LEU A 77 -1.91 1.53 -17.98
C LEU A 77 -1.48 0.76 -16.72
N VAL A 78 -1.84 -0.52 -16.65
CA VAL A 78 -1.38 -1.41 -15.59
C VAL A 78 -0.56 -2.51 -16.24
N ASN A 79 0.73 -2.60 -15.87
CA ASN A 79 1.62 -3.68 -16.30
C ASN A 79 1.62 -3.92 -17.82
N SER A 80 1.56 -2.84 -18.59
CA SER A 80 1.42 -2.92 -20.04
C SER A 80 2.79 -2.71 -20.68
N LYS A 81 3.17 -3.59 -21.60
CA LYS A 81 4.33 -3.33 -22.47
C LYS A 81 4.01 -2.10 -23.32
N PRO A 82 4.75 -0.98 -23.19
CA PRO A 82 4.48 0.20 -24.00
C PRO A 82 4.64 -0.14 -25.48
N CYS A 83 3.80 0.44 -26.34
CA CYS A 83 3.98 0.32 -27.77
C CYS A 83 5.29 1.03 -28.14
N LEU A 84 6.24 0.29 -28.69
CA LEU A 84 7.50 0.83 -29.16
C LEU A 84 7.38 1.16 -30.65
N PRO A 85 8.00 2.25 -31.12
CA PRO A 85 8.04 2.56 -32.55
C PRO A 85 8.68 1.38 -33.29
N ALA A 86 8.10 1.02 -34.45
CA ALA A 86 8.66 -0.02 -35.31
C ALA A 86 9.98 0.49 -35.90
N GLY A 87 11.09 0.26 -35.19
CA GLY A 87 12.44 0.49 -35.65
C GLY A 87 13.22 -0.82 -35.67
N ASP A 88 14.08 -0.99 -36.68
CA ASP A 88 14.88 -2.19 -36.97
C ASP A 88 16.03 -2.42 -35.96
N GLY A 89 15.83 -2.17 -34.67
CA GLY A 89 16.87 -2.22 -33.65
C GLY A 89 16.35 -2.69 -32.29
N ASP A 90 16.82 -3.87 -31.89
CA ASP A 90 16.80 -4.51 -30.57
C ASP A 90 15.91 -3.88 -29.50
N VAL A 91 14.68 -4.37 -29.45
CA VAL A 91 13.74 -4.16 -28.36
C VAL A 91 14.30 -4.85 -27.11
N LYS A 92 15.02 -4.11 -26.26
CA LYS A 92 15.35 -4.63 -24.92
C LYS A 92 14.05 -4.78 -24.17
N GLU A 93 13.65 -6.01 -23.89
CA GLU A 93 12.52 -6.29 -22.99
C GLU A 93 12.83 -5.66 -21.64
N VAL A 94 12.16 -4.56 -21.34
CA VAL A 94 12.21 -3.92 -20.03
C VAL A 94 11.18 -4.65 -19.17
N MET A 95 11.68 -5.40 -18.18
CA MET A 95 10.92 -6.26 -17.28
C MET A 95 10.84 -5.63 -15.90
#